data_AF-M5BK61-F1
#
_entry.id   AF-M5BK61-F1
#
_cell.length_a   1.000
_cell.length_b   1.000
_cell.length_c   1.000
_cell.angle_alpha   90.00
_cell.angle_beta   90.00
_cell.angle_gamma   90.00
#
_symmetry.space_group_name_H-M   'P 1'
#
loop_
_entity.id
_entity.type
_entity.pdbx_description
1 polymer ?
#
loop_
_entity_poly.entity_id
_entity_poly.type
_entity_poly.pdbx_seq_one_letter_code
_entity_poly.pdbx_strand_id
1 'polypeptide(L)'
;MPTLFLAERDLAGSVRQVGIDWLLHKPLAGKFAKKIEHFRSANHTEIHFPEESDEKSTVLLVYDLGKNSSKTEKKKHLDEVERELKKLVAETGNIRSEEITVDKKWHQAIIGKNESNLNAIVGEDKTLSIKFGSQAKLNGDNSLSEDTILVRGPGSDVTRAVEAIKQLAEKAKNDEVESSYVTVFDIPREYARHVVGSGGSGINKLREQLDVKVDLNDDEEKEGADGKKKGKKSTAKTHVKITGRKANADEAKKRILAQVERLVRQIQLL
;
A
#
# COMPACT_ATOMS: atom_id res chain seq x y z
N MET A 1 -16.62 20.12 -21.06
CA MET A 1 -16.07 21.49 -21.04
C MET A 1 -14.71 21.42 -21.71
N PRO A 2 -14.49 22.11 -22.85
CA PRO A 2 -13.27 21.99 -23.62
C PRO A 2 -12.12 22.69 -22.89
N THR A 3 -10.97 22.04 -22.97
CA THR A 3 -9.65 22.41 -22.47
C THR A 3 -9.33 23.86 -22.86
N LEU A 4 -9.30 24.75 -21.87
CA LEU A 4 -8.70 26.07 -22.02
C LEU A 4 -7.20 25.88 -22.17
N PHE A 5 -6.78 25.78 -23.43
CA PHE A 5 -5.43 26.07 -23.90
C PHE A 5 -5.10 27.49 -23.45
N LEU A 6 -4.61 27.64 -22.22
CA LEU A 6 -3.99 28.86 -21.75
C LEU A 6 -2.68 28.99 -22.50
N ALA A 7 -2.72 29.75 -23.59
CA ALA A 7 -1.57 30.42 -24.15
C ALA A 7 -0.89 31.19 -23.00
N GLU A 8 0.12 30.57 -22.40
CA GLU A 8 0.91 31.23 -21.37
C GLU A 8 1.73 32.32 -22.03
N ARG A 9 1.25 33.53 -21.77
CA ARG A 9 1.76 34.81 -22.21
C ARG A 9 3.24 34.87 -21.84
N ASP A 10 4.05 34.98 -22.88
CA ASP A 10 5.39 35.54 -22.84
C ASP A 10 5.30 36.94 -22.20
N LEU A 11 5.43 37.01 -20.86
CA LEU A 11 5.51 38.26 -20.14
C LEU A 11 6.82 38.94 -20.54
N ALA A 12 6.74 39.78 -21.57
CA ALA A 12 7.79 40.67 -22.07
C ALA A 12 9.08 40.01 -22.60
N GLY A 13 9.07 38.74 -23.03
CA GLY A 13 10.25 38.09 -23.62
C GLY A 13 11.36 37.76 -22.63
N SER A 14 11.11 37.92 -21.33
CA SER A 14 12.06 37.68 -20.24
C SER A 14 11.78 36.38 -19.49
N VAL A 15 10.64 35.72 -19.73
CA VAL A 15 10.24 34.51 -19.02
C VAL A 15 9.89 33.42 -20.02
N ARG A 16 10.38 32.20 -19.80
CA ARG A 16 10.04 31.01 -20.60
C ARG A 16 9.63 29.86 -19.71
N GLN A 17 8.66 29.09 -20.17
CA GLN A 17 8.25 27.86 -19.52
C GLN A 17 8.82 26.65 -20.25
N VAL A 18 9.29 25.67 -19.48
CA VAL A 18 9.83 24.42 -20.01
C VAL A 18 9.10 23.25 -19.37
N GLY A 19 8.59 22.35 -20.22
CA GLY A 19 7.92 21.12 -19.78
C GLY A 19 8.95 20.11 -19.26
N ILE A 20 9.01 19.92 -17.95
CA ILE A 20 9.90 18.96 -17.27
C ILE A 20 9.09 18.26 -16.20
N ASP A 21 9.08 16.93 -16.21
CA ASP A 21 8.34 16.12 -15.24
C ASP A 21 8.73 16.50 -13.80
N TRP A 22 7.73 16.66 -12.93
CA TRP A 22 7.91 17.10 -11.55
C TRP A 22 8.81 16.16 -10.74
N LEU A 23 8.84 14.86 -11.05
CA LEU A 23 9.71 13.88 -10.41
C LEU A 23 11.20 14.15 -10.67
N LEU A 24 11.53 14.90 -11.71
CA LEU A 24 12.90 15.25 -12.04
C LEU A 24 13.35 16.55 -11.36
N HIS A 25 12.44 17.35 -10.78
CA HIS A 25 12.78 18.66 -10.23
C HIS A 25 13.77 18.56 -9.07
N LYS A 26 13.50 17.69 -8.10
CA LYS A 26 14.37 17.48 -6.93
C LYS A 26 15.74 16.89 -7.32
N PRO A 27 15.83 15.82 -8.15
CA PRO A 27 17.11 15.35 -8.68
C PRO A 27 17.88 16.42 -9.47
N LEU A 28 17.20 17.22 -10.28
CA LEU A 28 17.83 18.27 -11.08
C LEU A 28 18.40 19.39 -10.20
N ALA A 29 17.61 19.90 -9.26
CA ALA A 29 18.01 20.93 -8.32
C ALA A 29 19.15 20.46 -7.40
N GLY A 30 19.14 19.19 -6.99
CA GLY A 30 20.21 18.61 -6.16
C GLY A 30 21.48 18.30 -6.93
N LYS A 31 21.43 17.38 -7.92
CA LYS A 31 22.62 16.87 -8.62
C LYS A 31 23.31 17.94 -9.47
N PHE A 32 22.55 18.87 -10.05
CA PHE A 32 23.08 19.89 -10.95
C PHE A 32 23.06 21.31 -10.37
N ALA A 33 22.97 21.46 -9.03
CA ALA A 33 22.97 22.74 -8.34
C ALA A 33 24.04 23.72 -8.87
N LYS A 34 25.29 23.25 -9.00
CA LYS A 34 26.42 24.06 -9.51
C LYS A 34 26.21 24.54 -10.94
N LYS A 35 25.60 23.71 -11.79
CA LYS A 35 25.34 24.04 -13.20
C LYS A 35 24.16 24.99 -13.33
N ILE A 36 23.15 24.85 -12.48
CA ILE A 36 22.03 25.78 -12.37
C ILE A 36 22.54 27.16 -11.90
N GLU A 37 23.44 27.20 -10.93
CA GLU A 37 24.11 28.43 -10.50
C GLU A 37 24.97 29.04 -11.63
N HIS A 38 25.59 28.21 -12.46
CA HIS A 38 26.31 28.67 -13.64
C HIS A 38 25.38 29.37 -14.66
N PHE A 39 24.16 28.87 -14.88
CA PHE A 39 23.19 29.56 -15.76
C PHE A 39 22.84 30.97 -15.26
N ARG A 40 22.78 31.15 -13.95
CA ARG A 40 22.55 32.46 -13.34
C ARG A 40 23.72 33.42 -13.59
N SER A 41 24.95 32.93 -13.44
CA SER A 41 26.16 33.76 -13.58
C SER A 41 26.58 34.02 -15.03
N ALA A 42 26.43 33.03 -15.93
CA ALA A 42 26.88 33.12 -17.32
C ALA A 42 25.78 33.58 -18.29
N ASN A 43 24.53 33.16 -18.05
CA ASN A 43 23.40 33.43 -18.95
C ASN A 43 22.36 34.37 -18.35
N HIS A 44 22.61 34.88 -17.13
CA HIS A 44 21.68 35.75 -16.39
C HIS A 44 20.26 35.17 -16.33
N THR A 45 20.17 33.84 -16.26
CA THR A 45 18.89 33.13 -16.28
C THR A 45 18.75 32.32 -15.01
N GLU A 46 17.72 32.63 -14.25
CA GLU A 46 17.33 31.91 -13.04
C GLU A 46 16.27 30.85 -13.38
N ILE A 47 16.36 29.72 -12.70
CA ILE A 47 15.44 28.58 -12.88
C ILE A 47 14.59 28.46 -11.62
N HIS A 48 13.28 28.59 -11.76
CA HIS A 48 12.33 28.38 -10.68
C HIS A 48 11.58 27.08 -10.91
N PHE A 49 11.78 26.16 -9.96
CA PHE A 49 11.01 24.92 -9.87
C PHE A 49 9.73 25.19 -9.07
N PRO A 50 8.57 24.69 -9.52
CA PRO A 50 7.34 24.71 -8.73
C PRO A 50 7.48 23.86 -7.46
N GLU A 51 6.54 24.03 -6.53
CA GLU A 51 6.48 23.19 -5.34
C GLU A 51 6.16 21.73 -5.71
N GLU A 52 6.77 20.78 -5.01
CA GLU A 52 6.59 19.34 -5.29
C GLU A 52 5.13 18.89 -5.07
N SER A 53 4.44 19.53 -4.12
CA SER A 53 3.02 19.31 -3.81
C SER A 53 2.07 19.66 -4.97
N ASP A 54 2.50 20.54 -5.89
CA ASP A 54 1.70 20.95 -7.04
C ASP A 54 1.74 19.92 -8.18
N GLU A 55 2.72 19.00 -8.20
CA GLU A 55 2.94 18.00 -9.25
C GLU A 55 2.94 18.57 -10.69
N LYS A 56 3.29 19.86 -10.83
CA LYS A 56 3.29 20.56 -12.12
C LYS A 56 4.56 20.25 -12.88
N SER A 57 4.41 19.76 -14.11
CA SER A 57 5.54 19.45 -14.99
C SER A 57 6.03 20.66 -15.78
N THR A 58 6.04 21.85 -15.14
CA THR A 58 6.41 23.13 -15.78
C THR A 58 7.42 23.87 -14.91
N VAL A 59 8.59 24.15 -15.49
CA VAL A 59 9.67 24.91 -14.85
C VAL A 59 9.77 26.29 -15.51
N LEU A 60 10.00 27.33 -14.72
CA LEU A 60 10.11 28.70 -15.21
C LEU A 60 11.57 29.13 -15.33
N LEU A 61 11.95 29.62 -16.51
CA LEU A 61 13.22 30.28 -16.78
C LEU A 61 12.98 31.78 -16.80
N VAL A 62 13.69 32.52 -15.94
CA VAL A 62 13.55 33.98 -15.80
C VAL A 62 14.88 34.63 -16.10
N TYR A 63 14.90 35.53 -17.08
CA TYR A 63 16.08 36.31 -17.43
C TYR A 63 16.17 37.57 -16.56
N ASP A 64 17.25 37.69 -15.78
CA ASP A 64 17.49 38.71 -14.74
C ASP A 64 18.65 39.67 -15.10
N LEU A 65 18.52 40.32 -16.26
CA LEU A 65 19.17 41.60 -16.52
C LEU A 65 18.07 42.57 -16.89
N GLY A 66 18.05 43.73 -16.22
CA GLY A 66 17.01 44.75 -16.34
C GLY A 66 16.69 45.20 -17.78
N LYS A 67 15.79 46.17 -17.93
CA LYS A 67 15.12 46.57 -19.21
C LYS A 67 16.03 46.92 -20.41
N ASN A 68 17.36 46.90 -20.31
CA ASN A 68 18.32 47.31 -21.32
C ASN A 68 18.78 46.20 -22.31
N SER A 69 18.43 44.92 -22.12
CA SER A 69 18.81 43.86 -23.08
C SER A 69 17.82 43.73 -24.24
N SER A 70 18.33 43.52 -25.46
CA SER A 70 17.50 43.36 -26.65
C SER A 70 16.68 42.07 -26.60
N LYS A 71 15.48 42.07 -27.20
CA LYS A 71 14.60 40.88 -27.28
C LYS A 71 15.32 39.67 -27.87
N THR A 72 16.24 39.91 -28.81
CA THR A 72 17.04 38.85 -29.45
C THR A 72 18.07 38.24 -28.50
N GLU A 73 18.70 39.03 -27.63
CA GLU A 73 19.70 38.56 -26.66
C GLU A 73 19.05 37.74 -25.55
N LYS A 74 17.93 38.23 -25.01
CA LYS A 74 17.11 37.49 -24.03
C LYS A 74 16.73 36.11 -24.55
N LYS A 75 16.25 36.06 -25.80
CA LYS A 75 15.89 34.80 -26.44
C LYS A 75 17.09 33.86 -26.58
N LYS A 76 18.28 34.36 -26.96
CA LYS A 76 19.49 33.53 -27.08
C LYS A 76 19.89 32.89 -25.74
N HIS A 77 19.90 33.66 -24.65
CA HIS A 77 20.22 33.10 -23.32
C HIS A 77 19.19 32.07 -22.87
N LEU A 78 17.89 32.35 -23.05
CA LEU A 78 16.83 31.40 -22.72
C LEU A 78 16.89 30.13 -23.58
N ASP A 79 17.14 30.25 -24.89
CA ASP A 79 17.31 29.11 -25.81
C ASP A 79 18.52 28.25 -25.40
N GLU A 80 19.62 28.87 -25.00
CA GLU A 80 20.83 28.17 -24.57
C GLU A 80 20.61 27.42 -23.25
N VAL A 81 20.04 28.08 -22.25
CA VAL A 81 19.75 27.48 -20.93
C VAL A 81 18.70 26.38 -21.08
N GLU A 82 17.66 26.56 -21.89
CA GLU A 82 16.69 25.50 -22.17
C GLU A 82 17.35 24.29 -22.82
N ARG A 83 18.23 24.50 -23.79
CA ARG A 83 18.98 23.43 -24.46
C ARG A 83 19.87 22.67 -23.48
N GLU A 84 20.57 23.38 -22.60
CA GLU A 84 21.40 22.74 -21.58
C GLU A 84 20.57 22.01 -20.54
N LEU A 85 19.49 22.62 -20.06
CA LEU A 85 18.57 22.01 -19.11
C LEU A 85 17.96 20.71 -19.67
N LYS A 86 17.57 20.68 -20.95
CA LYS A 86 17.11 19.46 -21.62
C LYS A 86 18.18 18.36 -21.67
N LYS A 87 19.46 18.72 -21.78
CA LYS A 87 20.56 17.74 -21.67
C LYS A 87 20.66 17.16 -20.25
N LEU A 88 20.52 17.99 -19.22
CA LEU A 88 20.51 17.54 -17.81
C LEU A 88 19.31 16.63 -17.52
N VAL A 89 18.15 16.95 -18.08
CA VAL A 89 16.95 16.09 -18.02
C VAL A 89 17.26 14.73 -18.65
N ALA A 90 17.84 14.71 -19.85
CA ALA A 90 18.22 13.47 -20.54
C ALA A 90 19.26 12.65 -19.75
N GLU A 91 20.21 13.31 -19.08
CA GLU A 91 21.21 12.68 -18.22
C GLU A 91 20.61 12.11 -16.92
N THR A 92 19.59 12.76 -16.36
CA THR A 92 18.89 12.30 -15.15
C THR A 92 18.06 11.03 -15.41
N GLY A 93 17.59 10.85 -16.64
CA GLY A 93 16.85 9.68 -17.08
C GLY A 93 15.39 9.98 -17.41
N ASN A 94 14.79 9.09 -18.19
CA ASN A 94 13.39 9.23 -18.60
C ASN A 94 12.44 8.65 -17.54
N ILE A 95 11.41 9.42 -17.19
CA ILE A 95 10.32 8.96 -16.33
C ILE A 95 9.43 8.01 -17.13
N ARG A 96 9.14 6.85 -16.53
CA ARG A 96 8.15 5.89 -17.02
C ARG A 96 6.96 5.87 -16.08
N SER A 97 5.81 5.53 -16.63
CA SER A 97 4.58 5.29 -15.89
C SER A 97 4.11 3.88 -16.19
N GLU A 98 3.78 3.10 -15.16
CA GLU A 98 3.22 1.76 -15.29
C GLU A 98 1.98 1.63 -14.40
N GLU A 99 0.93 1.03 -14.95
CA GLU A 99 -0.33 0.78 -14.25
C GLU A 99 -0.44 -0.71 -13.90
N ILE A 100 -0.77 -0.98 -12.64
CA ILE A 100 -0.93 -2.33 -12.12
C ILE A 100 -2.35 -2.47 -11.60
N THR A 101 -3.06 -3.52 -12.01
CA THR A 101 -4.38 -3.84 -11.48
C THR A 101 -4.23 -4.80 -10.30
N VAL A 102 -4.59 -4.34 -9.10
CA VAL A 102 -4.60 -5.12 -7.86
C VAL A 102 -5.88 -4.78 -7.09
N ASP A 103 -6.65 -5.79 -6.70
CA ASP A 103 -7.87 -5.62 -5.90
C ASP A 103 -7.61 -4.74 -4.67
N LYS A 104 -8.46 -3.72 -4.48
CA LYS A 104 -8.38 -2.73 -3.40
C LYS A 104 -8.18 -3.34 -2.02
N LYS A 105 -8.73 -4.54 -1.76
CA LYS A 105 -8.55 -5.21 -0.46
C LYS A 105 -7.09 -5.46 -0.10
N TRP A 106 -6.20 -5.57 -1.09
CA TRP A 106 -4.77 -5.79 -0.89
C TRP A 106 -3.94 -4.51 -0.77
N HIS A 107 -4.50 -3.34 -1.11
CA HIS A 107 -3.75 -2.08 -1.11
C HIS A 107 -3.17 -1.77 0.27
N GLN A 108 -3.94 -2.00 1.34
CA GLN A 108 -3.47 -1.78 2.72
C GLN A 108 -2.30 -2.71 3.09
N ALA A 109 -2.30 -3.95 2.62
CA ALA A 109 -1.19 -4.88 2.85
C ALA A 109 0.08 -4.45 2.09
N ILE A 110 -0.08 -3.92 0.87
CA ILE A 110 1.01 -3.39 0.05
C ILE A 110 1.59 -2.11 0.64
N ILE A 111 0.75 -1.21 1.16
CA ILE A 111 1.19 0.02 1.82
C ILE A 111 1.92 -0.31 3.13
N GLY A 112 1.40 -1.27 3.89
CA GLY A 112 1.93 -1.69 5.18
C GLY A 112 1.56 -0.72 6.31
N LYS A 113 1.82 -1.15 7.56
CA LYS A 113 1.55 -0.33 8.75
C LYS A 113 2.46 0.90 8.72
N ASN A 114 1.87 2.09 8.86
CA ASN A 114 2.58 3.37 8.75
C ASN A 114 3.38 3.51 7.44
N GLU A 115 2.84 2.96 6.34
CA GLU A 115 3.47 3.04 5.01
C GLU A 115 4.87 2.40 4.94
N SER A 116 5.19 1.46 5.84
CA SER A 116 6.52 0.87 5.93
C SER A 116 6.93 0.13 4.65
N ASN A 117 6.01 -0.64 4.07
CA ASN A 117 6.26 -1.35 2.82
C ASN A 117 6.36 -0.36 1.65
N LEU A 118 5.46 0.63 1.59
CA LEU A 118 5.48 1.67 0.56
C LEU A 118 6.81 2.45 0.57
N ASN A 119 7.26 2.90 1.74
CA ASN A 119 8.51 3.63 1.90
C ASN A 119 9.73 2.77 1.54
N ALA A 120 9.70 1.46 1.83
CA ALA A 120 10.74 0.53 1.42
C ALA A 120 10.81 0.33 -0.11
N ILE A 121 9.66 0.40 -0.80
CA ILE A 121 9.58 0.32 -2.26
C ILE A 121 10.06 1.63 -2.91
N VAL A 122 9.58 2.77 -2.41
CA VAL A 122 9.93 4.11 -2.90
C VAL A 122 11.42 4.43 -2.67
N GLY A 123 11.98 3.94 -1.56
CA GLY A 123 13.37 4.19 -1.17
C GLY A 123 13.60 5.59 -0.60
N GLU A 124 14.82 5.83 -0.12
CA GLU A 124 15.21 7.09 0.54
C GLU A 124 15.25 8.28 -0.42
N ASP A 125 15.56 8.01 -1.69
CA ASP A 125 15.73 9.05 -2.72
C ASP A 125 14.38 9.67 -3.15
N LYS A 126 13.25 9.00 -2.85
CA LYS A 126 11.88 9.42 -3.21
C LYS A 126 11.74 9.77 -4.69
N THR A 127 12.40 9.00 -5.56
CA THR A 127 12.34 9.16 -7.03
C THR A 127 11.08 8.56 -7.64
N LEU A 128 10.35 7.76 -6.86
CA LEU A 128 9.13 7.08 -7.25
C LEU A 128 7.90 7.80 -6.70
N SER A 129 6.90 8.00 -7.55
CA SER A 129 5.53 8.32 -7.15
C SER A 129 4.67 7.08 -7.34
N ILE A 130 4.08 6.59 -6.24
CA ILE A 130 3.17 5.44 -6.26
C ILE A 130 1.83 5.92 -5.72
N LYS A 131 0.77 5.78 -6.51
CA LYS A 131 -0.58 6.21 -6.16
C LYS A 131 -1.56 5.06 -6.30
N PHE A 132 -2.54 5.01 -5.40
CA PHE A 132 -3.49 3.90 -5.28
C PHE A 132 -4.93 4.36 -5.58
N GLY A 133 -5.67 3.54 -6.32
CA GLY A 133 -7.09 3.71 -6.64
C GLY A 133 -7.40 5.11 -7.14
N SER A 134 -8.30 5.81 -6.43
CA SER A 134 -8.70 7.18 -6.76
C SER A 134 -7.55 8.20 -6.79
N GLN A 135 -6.42 7.95 -6.13
CA GLN A 135 -5.24 8.82 -6.21
C GLN A 135 -4.43 8.57 -7.49
N ALA A 136 -4.53 7.37 -8.09
CA ALA A 136 -3.88 7.04 -9.37
C ALA A 136 -4.47 7.82 -10.56
N LYS A 137 -5.54 8.59 -10.35
CA LYS A 137 -6.18 9.44 -11.34
C LYS A 137 -5.23 10.53 -11.83
N LEU A 138 -4.69 10.34 -13.04
CA LEU A 138 -4.04 11.41 -13.78
C LEU A 138 -5.13 12.34 -14.34
N ASN A 139 -5.08 13.63 -13.98
CA ASN A 139 -5.88 14.69 -14.60
C ASN A 139 -7.41 14.54 -14.55
N GLY A 140 -7.96 13.99 -13.46
CA GLY A 140 -9.41 13.99 -13.22
C GLY A 140 -10.23 13.07 -14.13
N ASP A 141 -9.58 12.14 -14.84
CA ASP A 141 -10.27 11.09 -15.57
C ASP A 141 -10.90 10.09 -14.57
N ASN A 142 -12.22 9.94 -14.65
CA ASN A 142 -13.00 9.03 -13.80
C ASN A 142 -12.99 7.58 -14.32
N SER A 143 -12.21 7.28 -15.35
CA SER A 143 -12.14 5.96 -15.98
C SER A 143 -11.28 4.95 -15.22
N LEU A 144 -10.46 5.40 -14.26
CA LEU A 144 -9.55 4.53 -13.51
C LEU A 144 -10.26 3.85 -12.32
N SER A 145 -10.12 2.52 -12.25
CA SER A 145 -10.72 1.70 -11.21
C SER A 145 -10.07 1.92 -9.85
N GLU A 146 -10.82 1.68 -8.77
CA GLU A 146 -10.28 1.68 -7.40
C GLU A 146 -9.21 0.61 -7.18
N ASP A 147 -9.09 -0.36 -8.09
CA ASP A 147 -8.11 -1.45 -8.08
C ASP A 147 -6.81 -1.07 -8.83
N THR A 148 -6.68 0.15 -9.32
CA THR A 148 -5.48 0.56 -10.08
C THR A 148 -4.40 1.12 -9.15
N ILE A 149 -3.16 0.70 -9.35
CA ILE A 149 -1.96 1.29 -8.74
C ILE A 149 -1.12 1.89 -9.88
N LEU A 150 -0.82 3.18 -9.79
CA LEU A 150 0.03 3.88 -10.75
C LEU A 150 1.42 4.09 -10.15
N VAL A 151 2.45 3.60 -10.84
CA VAL A 151 3.85 3.75 -10.46
C VAL A 151 4.54 4.64 -11.50
N ARG A 152 5.15 5.74 -11.04
CA ARG A 152 5.89 6.67 -11.90
C ARG A 152 7.30 6.89 -11.35
N GLY A 153 8.28 6.95 -12.25
CA GLY A 153 9.66 7.28 -11.89
C GLY A 153 10.68 6.73 -12.90
N PRO A 154 11.96 6.62 -12.51
CA PRO A 154 13.00 6.03 -13.36
C PRO A 154 12.67 4.59 -13.75
N GLY A 155 12.93 4.20 -15.01
CA GLY A 155 12.50 2.90 -15.52
C GLY A 155 13.01 1.67 -14.73
N SER A 156 14.23 1.73 -14.18
CA SER A 156 14.76 0.69 -13.29
C SER A 156 13.95 0.57 -12.00
N ASP A 157 13.61 1.71 -11.42
CA ASP A 157 12.93 1.81 -10.13
C ASP A 157 11.46 1.42 -10.29
N VAL A 158 10.82 1.80 -11.40
CA VAL A 158 9.46 1.39 -11.75
C VAL A 158 9.39 -0.13 -11.86
N THR A 159 10.32 -0.76 -12.60
CA THR A 159 10.35 -2.22 -12.78
C THR A 159 10.48 -2.94 -11.42
N ARG A 160 11.40 -2.47 -10.58
CA ARG A 160 11.60 -3.01 -9.22
C ARG A 160 10.37 -2.82 -8.35
N ALA A 161 9.75 -1.64 -8.39
CA ALA A 161 8.57 -1.32 -7.59
C ALA A 161 7.37 -2.16 -8.00
N VAL A 162 7.14 -2.33 -9.31
CA VAL A 162 6.09 -3.20 -9.85
C VAL A 162 6.25 -4.63 -9.37
N GLU A 163 7.47 -5.17 -9.42
CA GLU A 163 7.76 -6.52 -8.94
C GLU A 163 7.48 -6.64 -7.43
N ALA A 164 7.95 -5.69 -6.62
CA ALA A 164 7.72 -5.67 -5.18
C ALA A 164 6.22 -5.57 -4.83
N ILE A 165 5.46 -4.73 -5.54
CA ILE A 165 4.01 -4.60 -5.36
C ILE A 165 3.31 -5.93 -5.66
N LYS A 166 3.67 -6.59 -6.78
CA LYS A 166 3.11 -7.90 -7.15
C LYS A 166 3.41 -8.96 -6.10
N GLN A 167 4.65 -9.03 -5.62
CA GLN A 167 5.05 -9.97 -4.57
C GLN A 167 4.29 -9.72 -3.25
N LEU A 168 4.10 -8.47 -2.85
CA LEU A 168 3.33 -8.14 -1.65
C LEU A 168 1.85 -8.47 -1.80
N ALA A 169 1.26 -8.22 -2.98
CA ALA A 169 -0.12 -8.59 -3.27
C ALA A 169 -0.31 -10.12 -3.24
N GLU A 170 0.60 -10.88 -3.86
CA GLU A 170 0.57 -12.34 -3.82
C GLU A 170 0.76 -12.88 -2.40
N LYS A 171 1.69 -12.31 -1.64
CA LYS A 171 1.91 -12.68 -0.24
C LYS A 171 0.65 -12.45 0.60
N ALA A 172 0.01 -11.29 0.45
CA ALA A 172 -1.23 -10.98 1.16
C ALA A 172 -2.37 -11.93 0.78
N LYS A 173 -2.48 -12.27 -0.51
CA LYS A 173 -3.43 -13.26 -1.01
C LYS A 173 -3.19 -14.64 -0.42
N ASN A 174 -1.94 -15.08 -0.38
CA ASN A 174 -1.59 -16.38 0.21
C ASN A 174 -1.84 -16.38 1.72
N ASP A 175 -1.49 -15.30 2.43
CA ASP A 175 -1.75 -15.14 3.86
C ASP A 175 -3.26 -15.23 4.19
N GLU A 176 -4.15 -14.65 3.37
CA GLU A 176 -5.61 -14.79 3.55
C GLU A 176 -6.06 -16.24 3.33
N VAL A 177 -5.57 -16.90 2.28
CA VAL A 177 -5.89 -18.31 2.01
C VAL A 177 -5.44 -19.19 3.17
N GLU A 178 -4.21 -18.99 3.66
CA GLU A 178 -3.66 -19.77 4.77
C GLU A 178 -4.40 -19.52 6.08
N SER A 179 -4.77 -18.27 6.36
CA SER A 179 -5.50 -17.88 7.58
C SER A 179 -6.99 -18.22 7.54
N SER A 180 -7.54 -18.60 6.39
CA SER A 180 -8.94 -19.01 6.23
C SER A 180 -9.21 -20.49 6.56
N TYR A 181 -8.21 -21.26 6.97
CA TYR A 181 -8.41 -22.68 7.30
C TYR A 181 -9.34 -22.84 8.51
N VAL A 182 -10.34 -23.71 8.35
CA VAL A 182 -11.33 -24.02 9.37
C VAL A 182 -11.22 -25.49 9.76
N THR A 183 -11.10 -25.76 11.06
CA THR A 183 -11.22 -27.11 11.62
C THR A 183 -12.36 -27.16 12.63
N VAL A 184 -13.18 -28.20 12.54
CA VAL A 184 -14.34 -28.41 13.41
C VAL A 184 -14.20 -29.76 14.11
N PHE A 185 -14.55 -29.81 15.39
CA PHE A 185 -14.56 -31.03 16.19
C PHE A 185 -15.48 -30.88 17.41
N ASP A 186 -15.83 -32.00 18.00
CA ASP A 186 -16.72 -32.05 19.17
C ASP A 186 -15.92 -32.32 20.44
N ILE A 187 -16.35 -31.69 21.52
CA ILE A 187 -15.92 -32.05 22.88
C ILE A 187 -17.14 -32.35 23.75
N PRO A 188 -17.03 -33.22 24.78
CA PRO A 188 -18.13 -33.41 25.70
C PRO A 188 -18.43 -32.12 26.46
N ARG A 189 -19.72 -31.77 26.56
CA ARG A 189 -20.18 -30.48 27.12
C ARG A 189 -19.71 -30.23 28.54
N GLU A 190 -19.58 -31.29 29.34
CA GLU A 190 -19.05 -31.23 30.72
C GLU A 190 -17.62 -30.65 30.81
N TYR A 191 -16.81 -30.79 29.74
CA TYR A 191 -15.46 -30.25 29.68
C TYR A 191 -15.37 -28.88 28.99
N ALA A 192 -16.41 -28.44 28.27
CA ALA A 192 -16.39 -27.18 27.53
C ALA A 192 -16.12 -25.97 28.43
N ARG A 193 -16.77 -25.90 29.61
CA ARG A 193 -16.52 -24.85 30.61
C ARG A 193 -15.06 -24.80 31.07
N HIS A 194 -14.41 -25.96 31.19
CA HIS A 194 -13.01 -26.06 31.59
C HIS A 194 -12.05 -25.64 30.49
N VAL A 195 -12.38 -25.91 29.22
CA VAL A 195 -11.63 -25.44 28.05
C VAL A 195 -11.72 -23.92 27.91
N VAL A 196 -12.90 -23.34 28.11
CA VAL A 196 -13.11 -21.88 28.07
C VAL A 196 -12.33 -21.19 29.19
N GLY A 197 -12.31 -21.78 30.39
CA GLY A 197 -11.62 -21.23 31.57
C GLY A 197 -12.40 -20.10 32.25
N SER A 198 -11.90 -19.64 33.40
CA SER A 198 -12.53 -18.55 34.15
C SER A 198 -12.57 -17.27 33.31
N GLY A 199 -13.79 -16.73 33.09
CA GLY A 199 -13.99 -15.54 32.26
C GLY A 199 -13.51 -15.67 30.80
N GLY A 200 -13.34 -16.88 30.27
CA GLY A 200 -12.80 -17.09 28.92
C GLY A 200 -11.28 -17.02 28.82
N SER A 201 -10.56 -16.97 29.94
CA SER A 201 -9.09 -16.85 29.96
C SER A 201 -8.37 -17.98 29.24
N GLY A 202 -8.87 -19.22 29.31
CA GLY A 202 -8.28 -20.38 28.66
C GLY A 202 -8.33 -20.26 27.13
N ILE A 203 -9.51 -19.94 26.61
CA ILE A 203 -9.70 -19.81 25.16
C ILE A 203 -9.07 -18.53 24.60
N ASN A 204 -9.10 -17.42 25.34
CA ASN A 204 -8.45 -16.18 24.93
C ASN A 204 -6.94 -16.34 24.85
N LYS A 205 -6.33 -17.09 25.78
CA LYS A 205 -4.90 -17.41 25.69
C LYS A 205 -4.56 -18.23 24.45
N LEU A 206 -5.41 -19.18 24.05
CA LEU A 206 -5.23 -19.92 22.80
C LEU A 206 -5.40 -19.02 21.57
N ARG A 207 -6.39 -18.13 21.58
CA ARG A 207 -6.63 -17.15 20.50
C ARG A 207 -5.43 -16.24 20.30
N GLU A 208 -4.87 -15.71 21.39
CA GLU A 208 -3.72 -14.80 21.37
C GLU A 208 -2.40 -15.51 21.02
N GLN A 209 -2.14 -16.70 21.59
CA GLN A 209 -0.87 -17.40 21.38
C GLN A 209 -0.74 -17.99 19.98
N LEU A 210 -1.84 -18.43 19.39
CA LEU A 210 -1.84 -19.12 18.11
C LEU A 210 -2.43 -18.25 16.99
N ASP A 211 -2.88 -17.03 17.28
CA ASP A 211 -3.54 -16.13 16.31
C ASP A 211 -4.68 -16.85 15.55
N VAL A 212 -5.57 -17.47 16.33
CA VAL A 212 -6.73 -18.22 15.82
C VAL A 212 -8.02 -17.67 16.40
N LYS A 213 -9.10 -17.73 15.63
CA LYS A 213 -10.46 -17.53 16.12
C LYS A 213 -11.02 -18.87 16.56
N VAL A 214 -11.48 -18.96 17.81
CA VAL A 214 -12.15 -20.17 18.32
C VAL A 214 -13.57 -19.83 18.74
N ASP A 215 -14.55 -20.46 18.12
CA ASP A 215 -15.96 -20.36 18.45
C ASP A 215 -16.43 -21.70 19.05
N LEU A 216 -17.05 -21.65 20.22
CA LEU A 216 -17.67 -22.81 20.85
C LEU A 216 -19.19 -22.58 20.85
N ASN A 217 -19.92 -23.49 20.23
CA ASN A 217 -21.38 -23.51 20.26
C ASN A 217 -21.80 -24.79 20.99
N ASP A 218 -22.58 -24.63 22.05
CA ASP A 218 -23.31 -25.77 22.59
C ASP A 218 -24.43 -26.09 21.60
N ASP A 219 -24.53 -27.33 21.16
CA ASP A 219 -25.78 -27.80 20.56
C ASP A 219 -26.83 -27.76 21.65
N GLU A 220 -27.62 -26.68 21.68
CA GLU A 220 -28.98 -26.80 22.14
C GLU A 220 -29.69 -27.63 21.07
N GLU A 221 -29.93 -28.91 21.36
CA GLU A 221 -30.98 -29.67 20.67
C GLU A 221 -32.19 -28.74 20.60
N LYS A 222 -32.51 -28.24 19.39
CA LYS A 222 -33.83 -27.67 19.15
C LYS A 222 -34.80 -28.81 19.38
N GLU A 223 -35.35 -28.88 20.60
CA GLU A 223 -36.51 -29.67 20.93
C GLU A 223 -37.66 -29.21 20.02
N GLY A 224 -37.78 -29.86 18.86
CA GLY A 224 -39.02 -29.93 18.13
C GLY A 224 -39.97 -30.81 18.95
N ALA A 225 -41.06 -30.20 19.41
CA ALA A 225 -42.14 -30.84 20.15
C ALA A 225 -42.58 -32.18 19.51
N ASP A 226 -42.36 -33.30 20.21
CA ASP A 226 -43.43 -34.24 20.52
C ASP A 226 -42.98 -35.29 21.54
N GLY A 227 -43.90 -35.63 22.45
CA GLY A 227 -43.58 -36.31 23.71
C GLY A 227 -43.16 -37.78 23.63
N LYS A 228 -42.69 -38.26 24.79
CA LYS A 228 -42.45 -39.65 25.23
C LYS A 228 -41.24 -40.41 24.63
N LYS A 229 -40.17 -40.55 25.41
CA LYS A 229 -39.85 -41.73 26.26
C LYS A 229 -38.40 -41.71 26.78
N LYS A 230 -38.29 -41.91 28.10
CA LYS A 230 -37.26 -42.64 28.86
C LYS A 230 -35.92 -43.00 28.16
N GLY A 231 -34.83 -42.54 28.77
CA GLY A 231 -33.69 -43.40 29.10
C GLY A 231 -32.57 -43.49 28.07
N LYS A 232 -31.88 -42.38 27.79
CA LYS A 232 -30.49 -42.41 27.29
C LYS A 232 -29.80 -41.13 27.78
N LYS A 233 -28.72 -41.25 28.55
CA LYS A 233 -27.80 -40.12 28.82
C LYS A 233 -27.32 -39.64 27.45
N SER A 234 -27.96 -38.61 26.88
CA SER A 234 -27.41 -37.92 25.73
C SER A 234 -26.14 -37.25 26.22
N THR A 235 -24.99 -37.75 25.77
CA THR A 235 -23.70 -37.09 25.94
C THR A 235 -23.78 -35.79 25.15
N ALA A 236 -24.29 -34.73 25.79
CA ALA A 236 -24.35 -33.40 25.20
C ALA A 236 -22.94 -33.03 24.72
N LYS A 237 -22.84 -32.59 23.47
CA LYS A 237 -21.58 -32.21 22.83
C LYS A 237 -21.56 -30.69 22.63
N THR A 238 -20.37 -30.13 22.69
CA THR A 238 -20.10 -28.75 22.30
C THR A 238 -19.31 -28.79 20.99
N HIS A 239 -19.82 -28.10 19.97
CA HIS A 239 -19.16 -27.92 18.69
C HIS A 239 -18.11 -26.83 18.79
N VAL A 240 -16.85 -27.19 18.55
CA VAL A 240 -15.72 -26.26 18.51
C VAL A 240 -15.32 -26.00 17.07
N LYS A 241 -15.38 -24.75 16.64
CA LYS A 241 -14.92 -24.27 15.34
C LYS A 241 -13.69 -23.40 15.54
N ILE A 242 -12.57 -23.78 14.92
CA ILE A 242 -11.34 -22.98 14.92
C ILE A 242 -11.09 -22.48 13.50
N THR A 243 -10.85 -21.19 13.34
CA THR A 243 -10.49 -20.54 12.08
C THR A 243 -9.15 -19.83 12.24
N GLY A 244 -8.21 -20.03 11.31
CA GLY A 244 -6.90 -19.40 11.34
C GLY A 244 -5.89 -20.13 10.47
N ARG A 245 -4.60 -19.84 10.65
CA ARG A 245 -3.53 -20.57 9.93
C ARG A 245 -3.60 -22.06 10.22
N LYS A 246 -3.47 -22.91 9.19
CA LYS A 246 -3.62 -24.37 9.32
C LYS A 246 -2.81 -24.97 10.47
N ALA A 247 -1.50 -24.70 10.52
CA ALA A 247 -0.62 -25.20 11.57
C ALA A 247 -1.10 -24.78 12.98
N ASN A 248 -1.50 -23.52 13.12
CA ASN A 248 -1.95 -22.94 14.38
C ASN A 248 -3.31 -23.50 14.80
N ALA A 249 -4.24 -23.68 13.85
CA ALA A 249 -5.57 -24.23 14.09
C ALA A 249 -5.50 -25.71 14.49
N ASP A 250 -4.65 -26.50 13.82
CA ASP A 250 -4.42 -27.90 14.16
C ASP A 250 -3.73 -28.04 15.53
N GLU A 251 -2.79 -27.15 15.85
CA GLU A 251 -2.17 -27.10 17.18
C GLU A 251 -3.19 -26.71 18.27
N ALA A 252 -4.04 -25.72 18.02
CA ALA A 252 -5.11 -25.32 18.94
C ALA A 252 -6.08 -26.48 19.20
N LYS A 253 -6.50 -27.20 18.15
CA LYS A 253 -7.32 -28.41 18.24
C LYS A 253 -6.63 -29.48 19.10
N LYS A 254 -5.34 -29.74 18.87
CA LYS A 254 -4.57 -30.72 19.64
C LYS A 254 -4.49 -30.34 21.12
N ARG A 255 -4.25 -29.06 21.45
CA ARG A 255 -4.19 -28.57 22.84
C ARG A 255 -5.54 -28.71 23.56
N ILE A 256 -6.65 -28.38 22.88
CA ILE A 256 -8.00 -28.52 23.44
C ILE A 256 -8.32 -30.01 23.70
N LEU A 257 -8.10 -30.89 22.73
CA LEU A 257 -8.35 -32.32 22.89
C LEU A 257 -7.49 -32.93 24.00
N ALA A 258 -6.21 -32.58 24.07
CA ALA A 258 -5.31 -33.04 25.14
C ALA A 258 -5.77 -32.56 26.53
N GLN A 259 -6.28 -31.32 26.64
CA GLN A 259 -6.84 -30.80 27.87
C GLN A 259 -8.11 -31.58 28.27
N VAL A 260 -9.01 -31.85 27.32
CA VAL A 260 -10.21 -32.66 27.56
C VAL A 260 -9.84 -34.08 28.00
N GLU A 261 -8.91 -34.75 27.32
CA GLU A 261 -8.44 -36.09 27.71
C GLU A 261 -7.86 -36.13 29.12
N ARG A 262 -7.10 -35.09 29.51
CA ARG A 262 -6.56 -34.97 30.87
C ARG A 262 -7.68 -34.85 31.90
N LEU A 263 -8.72 -34.08 31.61
CA LEU A 263 -9.88 -33.92 32.49
C LEU A 263 -10.70 -35.21 32.59
N VAL A 264 -10.89 -35.93 31.48
CA VAL A 264 -11.55 -37.24 31.46
C VAL A 264 -10.84 -38.22 32.40
N ARG A 265 -9.51 -38.35 32.28
CA ARG A 265 -8.71 -39.23 33.12
C ARG A 265 -8.78 -38.86 34.60
N GLN A 266 -8.78 -37.58 34.92
CA GLN A 266 -8.84 -37.11 36.30
C GLN A 266 -10.19 -37.44 36.96
N ILE A 267 -11.30 -37.35 36.21
CA ILE A 267 -12.63 -37.67 36.73
C ILE A 267 -12.85 -39.19 36.86
N GLN A 268 -12.26 -40.00 35.96
CA GLN A 268 -12.37 -41.46 36.04
C GLN A 268 -11.55 -42.11 37.16
N LEU A 269 -10.60 -41.38 37.74
CA LEU A 269 -9.78 -41.82 38.88
C LEU A 269 -10.37 -41.43 40.25
N LEU A 270 -11.50 -40.71 40.27
CA LEU A 270 -12.27 -40.32 41.45
C LEU A 270 -13.52 -41.19 41.59
#